data_AF-A0AAD4KY42-F1
#
_entry.id   AF-A0AAD4KY42-F1
#
_cell.length_a   1.000
_cell.length_b   1.000
_cell.length_c   1.000
_cell.angle_alpha   90.00
_cell.angle_beta   90.00
_cell.angle_gamma   90.00
#
_symmetry.space_group_name_H-M   'P 1'
#
loop_
_entity.id
_entity.type
_entity.pdbx_description
1 polymer ?
#
loop_
_entity_poly.entity_id
_entity_poly.type
_entity_poly.pdbx_seq_one_letter_code
_entity_poly.pdbx_strand_id
1 'polypeptide(L)'
;MGQAGYSQLSQDEEKSVQNGHENLFDRSSYRSKLSRSPFFYVVDIILALAVAFLLFRQRSFEKVQQFDLSSDITGYVPQIDHRLVTFTKQPYFISNHSSLESLRQAREHWKTLVPPGQGFVEIDEELVKNRAMPKKITWKQDGVEDRYMYGTAIVHSIHCLYSIMAEYDALALGLKSMPRDTLHMVRESF
;
A
#
# COMPACT_ATOMS: atom_id res chain seq x y z
N MET A 1 -16.17 22.51 86.40
CA MET A 1 -16.72 23.47 85.41
C MET A 1 -15.94 23.32 84.11
N GLY A 2 -16.59 22.95 83.00
CA GLY A 2 -16.08 23.23 81.65
C GLY A 2 -15.82 22.09 80.64
N GLN A 3 -16.08 20.81 80.94
CA GLN A 3 -15.70 19.67 80.06
C GLN A 3 -16.88 18.89 79.41
N ALA A 4 -18.03 19.53 79.17
CA ALA A 4 -19.19 18.84 78.56
C ALA A 4 -19.62 19.37 77.18
N GLY A 5 -19.00 20.45 76.67
CA GLY A 5 -19.47 21.13 75.44
C GLY A 5 -18.77 20.74 74.13
N TYR A 6 -17.58 20.12 74.18
CA TYR A 6 -16.78 19.86 72.96
C TYR A 6 -17.05 18.48 72.33
N SER A 7 -17.58 17.52 73.08
CA SER A 7 -17.81 16.14 72.59
C SER A 7 -19.13 15.96 71.84
N GLN A 8 -20.11 16.86 72.02
CA GLN A 8 -21.37 16.81 71.26
C GLN A 8 -21.23 17.40 69.86
N LEU A 9 -20.49 18.50 69.70
CA LEU A 9 -20.27 19.14 68.39
C LEU A 9 -19.56 18.20 67.40
N SER A 10 -18.58 17.40 67.85
CA SER A 10 -17.91 16.44 66.96
C SER A 10 -18.79 15.24 66.60
N GLN A 11 -19.67 14.79 67.51
CA GLN A 11 -20.60 13.68 67.22
C GLN A 11 -21.75 14.10 66.29
N ASP A 12 -22.19 15.35 66.37
CA ASP A 12 -23.25 15.88 65.51
C ASP A 12 -22.72 16.16 64.08
N GLU A 13 -21.46 16.60 63.94
CA GLU A 13 -20.81 16.78 62.64
C GLU A 13 -20.52 15.43 61.96
N GLU A 14 -20.04 14.43 62.71
CA GLU A 14 -19.77 13.08 62.17
C GLU A 14 -21.06 12.34 61.75
N LYS A 15 -22.17 12.51 62.50
CA LYS A 15 -23.50 11.99 62.10
C LYS A 15 -24.09 12.71 60.89
N SER A 16 -23.81 14.00 60.70
CA SER A 16 -24.30 14.74 59.53
C SER A 16 -23.57 14.36 58.24
N VAL A 17 -22.27 14.05 58.34
CA VAL A 17 -21.44 13.61 57.21
C VAL A 17 -21.71 12.14 56.85
N GLN A 18 -21.95 11.27 57.83
CA GLN A 18 -22.39 9.88 57.56
C GLN A 18 -23.79 9.82 56.93
N ASN A 19 -24.77 10.59 57.44
CA ASN A 19 -26.09 10.65 56.81
C ASN A 19 -26.07 11.31 55.41
N GLY A 20 -25.09 12.17 55.11
CA GLY A 20 -24.88 12.74 53.78
C GLY A 20 -24.31 11.76 52.75
N HIS A 21 -23.54 10.76 53.20
CA HIS A 21 -22.93 9.76 52.32
C HIS A 21 -23.83 8.54 52.07
N GLU A 22 -24.71 8.20 53.02
CA GLU A 22 -25.64 7.07 52.86
C GLU A 22 -26.85 7.37 51.94
N ASN A 23 -27.15 8.66 51.71
CA ASN A 23 -28.27 9.08 50.85
C ASN A 23 -27.88 9.43 49.39
N LEU A 24 -26.61 9.24 49.01
CA LEU A 24 -26.13 9.50 47.64
C LEU A 24 -25.97 8.23 46.78
N PHE A 25 -26.08 7.04 47.39
CA PHE A 25 -26.10 5.76 46.69
C PHE A 25 -27.48 5.12 46.59
N ASP A 26 -28.53 5.71 47.19
CA ASP A 26 -29.90 5.28 46.96
C ASP A 26 -30.52 5.98 45.75
N ARG A 27 -29.87 5.80 44.60
CA ARG A 27 -30.52 5.99 43.31
C ARG A 27 -31.04 4.64 42.86
N SER A 28 -32.06 4.18 43.58
CA SER A 28 -32.99 3.14 43.16
C SER A 28 -33.77 3.59 41.92
N SER A 29 -33.08 3.70 40.78
CA SER A 29 -33.73 3.89 39.49
C SER A 29 -34.06 2.52 38.90
N TYR A 30 -35.27 2.06 39.20
CA TYR A 30 -36.11 1.21 38.35
C TYR A 30 -35.35 0.19 37.50
N ARG A 31 -34.98 -0.94 38.09
CA ARG A 31 -34.83 -2.20 37.35
C ARG A 31 -36.22 -2.60 36.84
N SER A 32 -36.69 -1.95 35.79
CA SER A 32 -37.68 -2.56 34.93
C SER A 32 -37.00 -3.80 34.36
N LYS A 33 -37.32 -4.96 34.94
CA LYS A 33 -37.24 -6.21 34.20
C LYS A 33 -38.27 -6.07 33.06
N LEU A 34 -37.92 -5.31 32.02
CA LEU A 34 -38.51 -5.51 30.71
C LEU A 34 -38.07 -6.93 30.36
N SER A 35 -38.97 -7.87 30.62
CA SER A 35 -38.93 -9.20 30.06
C SER A 35 -38.88 -9.02 28.56
N ARG A 36 -37.67 -8.91 27.99
CA ARG A 36 -37.47 -8.95 26.56
C ARG A 36 -38.14 -10.22 26.10
N SER A 37 -39.16 -10.07 25.27
CA SER A 37 -39.85 -11.19 24.66
C SER A 37 -38.82 -12.18 24.10
N PRO A 38 -39.03 -13.50 24.21
CA PRO A 38 -38.14 -14.52 23.64
C PRO A 38 -37.83 -14.27 22.16
N PHE A 39 -38.70 -13.54 21.45
CA PHE A 39 -38.48 -13.07 20.09
C PHE A 39 -37.20 -12.24 19.91
N PHE A 40 -36.87 -11.33 20.84
CA PHE A 40 -35.68 -10.50 20.72
C PHE A 40 -34.39 -11.31 20.85
N TYR A 41 -34.39 -12.39 21.63
CA TYR A 41 -33.25 -13.31 21.70
C TYR A 41 -33.04 -14.08 20.39
N VAL A 42 -34.11 -14.43 19.69
CA VAL A 42 -34.01 -15.07 18.36
C VAL A 42 -33.41 -14.10 17.35
N VAL A 43 -33.85 -12.83 17.36
CA VAL A 43 -33.30 -11.78 16.48
C VAL A 43 -31.81 -11.55 16.78
N ASP A 44 -31.43 -11.46 18.05
CA ASP A 44 -30.03 -11.29 18.46
C ASP A 44 -29.15 -12.48 18.03
N ILE A 45 -29.66 -13.72 18.12
CA ILE A 45 -28.94 -14.91 17.65
C ILE A 45 -28.77 -14.90 16.13
N ILE A 46 -29.81 -14.56 15.37
CA ILE A 46 -29.72 -14.47 13.90
C ILE A 46 -28.71 -13.40 13.50
N LEU A 47 -28.72 -12.24 14.16
CA LEU A 47 -27.76 -11.17 13.93
C LEU A 47 -26.33 -11.64 14.24
N ALA A 48 -26.13 -12.32 15.38
CA ALA A 48 -24.83 -12.87 15.76
C ALA A 48 -24.32 -13.89 14.74
N LEU A 49 -25.19 -14.78 14.24
CA LEU A 49 -24.86 -15.75 13.20
C LEU A 49 -24.55 -15.06 11.86
N ALA A 50 -25.30 -14.04 11.47
CA ALA A 50 -25.03 -13.27 10.27
C ALA A 50 -23.67 -12.56 10.35
N VAL A 51 -23.34 -11.94 11.49
CA VAL A 51 -22.03 -11.32 11.71
C VAL A 51 -20.92 -12.36 11.71
N ALA A 52 -21.09 -13.50 12.39
CA ALA A 52 -20.10 -14.58 12.39
C ALA A 52 -19.89 -15.16 10.99
N PHE A 53 -20.95 -15.32 10.21
CA PHE A 53 -20.89 -15.76 8.81
C PHE A 53 -20.17 -14.75 7.92
N LEU A 54 -20.45 -13.45 8.08
CA LEU A 54 -19.77 -12.39 7.35
C LEU A 54 -18.27 -12.34 7.71
N LEU A 55 -17.92 -12.48 8.99
CA LEU A 55 -16.52 -12.53 9.43
C LEU A 55 -15.79 -13.79 8.93
N PHE A 56 -16.47 -14.94 8.90
CA PHE A 56 -15.91 -16.18 8.36
C PHE A 56 -15.69 -16.10 6.84
N ARG A 57 -16.65 -15.50 6.12
CA ARG A 57 -16.54 -15.21 4.68
C ARG A 57 -15.40 -14.22 4.42
N GLN A 58 -15.29 -13.16 5.21
CA GLN A 58 -14.21 -12.18 5.10
C GLN A 58 -12.84 -12.84 5.31
N ARG A 59 -12.66 -13.64 6.37
CA ARG A 59 -11.40 -14.40 6.58
C ARG A 59 -11.07 -15.37 5.46
N SER A 60 -12.08 -15.97 4.84
CA SER A 60 -11.88 -16.86 3.68
C SER A 60 -11.50 -16.09 2.42
N PHE A 61 -12.02 -14.87 2.25
CA PHE A 61 -11.68 -13.97 1.13
C PHE A 61 -10.31 -13.30 1.31
N GLU A 62 -9.93 -12.97 2.55
CA GLU A 62 -8.68 -12.29 2.90
C GLU A 62 -7.45 -13.19 2.67
N LYS A 63 -7.62 -14.52 2.71
CA LYS A 63 -6.57 -15.46 2.29
C LYS A 63 -6.26 -15.45 0.79
N VAL A 64 -7.12 -14.86 -0.04
CA VAL A 64 -6.98 -14.81 -1.51
C VAL A 64 -6.53 -13.43 -2.00
N GLN A 65 -6.62 -12.38 -1.18
CA GLN A 65 -6.05 -11.06 -1.49
C GLN A 65 -4.66 -10.92 -0.86
N GLN A 66 -3.70 -11.67 -1.37
CA GLN A 66 -2.32 -11.21 -1.28
C GLN A 66 -2.24 -9.88 -2.04
N PHE A 67 -2.01 -8.81 -1.30
CA PHE A 67 -1.76 -7.43 -1.74
C PHE A 67 -1.17 -7.31 -3.16
N ASP A 68 -2.01 -7.21 -4.18
CA ASP A 68 -1.60 -6.98 -5.57
C ASP A 68 -1.66 -5.48 -5.89
N LEU A 69 -1.16 -4.67 -4.94
CA LEU A 69 -1.25 -3.20 -4.96
C LEU A 69 -0.41 -2.55 -6.07
N SER A 70 0.45 -3.33 -6.75
CA SER A 70 1.24 -2.90 -7.91
C SER A 70 0.98 -3.73 -9.16
N SER A 71 -0.13 -4.46 -9.23
CA SER A 71 -0.46 -5.31 -10.36
C SER A 71 -0.98 -4.51 -11.56
N ASP A 72 -1.08 -5.19 -12.69
CA ASP A 72 -1.68 -4.64 -13.88
C ASP A 72 -3.17 -4.30 -13.67
N ILE A 73 -3.47 -3.01 -13.61
CA ILE A 73 -4.84 -2.49 -13.45
C ILE A 73 -5.77 -2.87 -14.60
N THR A 74 -5.23 -3.24 -15.77
CA THR A 74 -6.01 -3.64 -16.95
C THR A 74 -6.47 -5.10 -16.88
N GLY A 75 -5.90 -5.87 -15.93
CA GLY A 75 -6.16 -7.29 -15.72
C GLY A 75 -5.73 -8.18 -16.89
N TYR A 76 -4.83 -7.70 -17.76
CA TYR A 76 -4.28 -8.44 -18.88
C TYR A 76 -3.13 -9.33 -18.46
N VAL A 77 -2.21 -8.80 -17.64
CA VAL A 77 -1.10 -9.57 -17.09
C VAL A 77 -1.65 -10.56 -16.05
N PRO A 78 -1.32 -11.85 -16.14
CA PRO A 78 -1.74 -12.83 -15.14
C PRO A 78 -1.17 -12.48 -13.77
N GLN A 79 -1.80 -12.97 -12.71
CA GLN A 79 -1.23 -12.86 -11.38
C GLN A 79 0.13 -13.56 -11.34
N ILE A 80 1.16 -12.81 -10.97
CA ILE A 80 2.53 -13.32 -10.85
C ILE A 80 2.76 -13.62 -9.37
N ASP A 81 3.36 -14.77 -9.07
CA ASP A 81 3.75 -15.10 -7.70
C ASP A 81 4.79 -14.10 -7.18
N HIS A 82 4.45 -13.41 -6.10
CA HIS A 82 5.34 -12.43 -5.48
C HIS A 82 6.13 -13.08 -4.33
N ARG A 83 7.41 -12.75 -4.24
CA ARG A 83 8.26 -13.15 -3.11
C ARG A 83 8.81 -11.91 -2.41
N LEU A 84 8.65 -11.85 -1.09
CA LEU A 84 9.34 -10.85 -0.29
C LEU A 84 10.84 -11.12 -0.33
N VAL A 85 11.59 -10.16 -0.88
CA VAL A 85 13.05 -10.19 -0.92
C VAL A 85 13.60 -8.99 -0.15
N THR A 86 14.71 -9.20 0.56
CA THR A 86 15.44 -8.10 1.18
C THR A 86 16.37 -7.50 0.15
N PHE A 87 16.24 -6.19 -0.09
CA PHE A 87 17.13 -5.49 -0.99
C PHE A 87 18.54 -5.41 -0.39
N THR A 88 19.49 -6.03 -1.08
CA THR A 88 20.92 -5.88 -0.78
C THR A 88 21.50 -4.80 -1.68
N LYS A 89 22.46 -4.02 -1.15
CA LYS A 89 23.18 -3.04 -1.97
C LYS A 89 23.92 -3.76 -3.10
N GLN A 90 23.68 -3.32 -4.33
CA GLN A 90 24.34 -3.83 -5.53
C GLN A 90 25.16 -2.67 -6.14
N PRO A 91 26.44 -2.53 -5.76
CA PRO A 91 27.23 -1.34 -6.09
C PRO A 91 27.49 -1.17 -7.59
N TYR A 92 27.39 -2.25 -8.36
CA TYR A 92 27.62 -2.25 -9.81
C TYR A 92 26.50 -1.55 -10.62
N PHE A 93 25.35 -1.27 -10.01
CA PHE A 93 24.32 -0.41 -10.61
C PHE A 93 24.54 1.08 -10.37
N ILE A 94 25.61 1.46 -9.66
CA ILE A 94 25.86 2.83 -9.22
C ILE A 94 27.20 3.29 -9.77
N SER A 95 27.21 4.47 -10.39
CA SER A 95 28.45 5.15 -10.80
C SER A 95 29.22 5.67 -9.58
N ASN A 96 30.54 5.73 -9.66
CA ASN A 96 31.37 6.36 -8.64
C ASN A 96 31.46 7.89 -8.77
N HIS A 97 30.78 8.48 -9.77
CA HIS A 97 30.75 9.91 -10.04
C HIS A 97 32.10 10.57 -10.34
N SER A 98 33.13 9.78 -10.63
CA SER A 98 34.49 10.28 -10.87
C SER A 98 34.88 10.29 -12.35
N SER A 99 34.16 9.54 -13.20
CA SER A 99 34.45 9.44 -14.62
C SER A 99 33.25 8.98 -15.44
N LEU A 100 33.20 9.36 -16.72
CA LEU A 100 32.21 8.84 -17.68
C LEU A 100 32.29 7.32 -17.83
N GLU A 101 33.47 6.74 -17.64
CA GLU A 101 33.68 5.30 -17.75
C GLU A 101 32.95 4.54 -16.63
N SER A 102 32.96 5.06 -15.41
CA SER A 102 32.20 4.46 -14.31
C SER A 102 30.69 4.46 -14.60
N LEU A 103 30.16 5.53 -15.21
CA LEU A 103 28.76 5.55 -15.62
C LEU A 103 28.48 4.53 -16.73
N ARG A 104 29.36 4.42 -17.73
CA ARG A 104 29.21 3.42 -18.80
C ARG A 104 29.17 1.99 -18.24
N GLN A 105 30.02 1.69 -17.26
CA GLN A 105 30.00 0.39 -16.57
C GLN A 105 28.68 0.14 -15.86
N ALA A 106 28.21 1.12 -15.08
CA ALA A 106 26.90 1.03 -14.43
C ALA A 106 25.77 0.82 -15.45
N ARG A 107 25.80 1.55 -16.56
CA ARG A 107 24.82 1.46 -17.66
C ARG A 107 24.73 0.04 -18.23
N GLU A 108 25.85 -0.65 -18.43
CA GLU A 108 25.82 -2.03 -18.93
C GLU A 108 25.08 -2.97 -17.97
N HIS A 109 25.20 -2.76 -16.66
CA HIS A 109 24.37 -3.48 -15.69
C HIS A 109 22.90 -3.07 -15.79
N TRP A 110 22.60 -1.77 -15.89
CA TRP A 110 21.20 -1.32 -16.07
C TRP A 110 20.52 -1.91 -17.30
N LYS A 111 21.24 -2.10 -18.41
CA LYS A 111 20.72 -2.78 -19.61
C LYS A 111 20.24 -4.21 -19.33
N THR A 112 20.78 -4.89 -18.32
CA THR A 112 20.33 -6.26 -17.97
C THR A 112 18.96 -6.27 -17.30
N LEU A 113 18.52 -5.13 -16.74
CA LEU A 113 17.19 -4.98 -16.14
C LEU A 113 16.11 -4.70 -17.18
N VAL A 114 16.51 -4.19 -18.36
CA VAL A 114 15.57 -3.90 -19.45
C VAL A 114 15.20 -5.21 -20.15
N PRO A 115 13.92 -5.60 -20.17
CA PRO A 115 13.49 -6.81 -20.85
C PRO A 115 13.64 -6.66 -22.38
N PRO A 116 13.75 -7.79 -23.11
CA PRO A 116 13.64 -7.80 -24.56
C PRO A 116 12.38 -7.04 -25.03
N GLY A 117 12.47 -6.35 -26.16
CA GLY A 117 11.38 -5.48 -26.64
C GLY A 117 11.25 -4.15 -25.89
N GLN A 118 12.17 -3.82 -24.97
CA GLN A 118 12.26 -2.51 -24.29
C GLN A 118 10.96 -2.11 -23.57
N GLY A 119 10.21 -3.11 -23.09
CA GLY A 119 8.95 -2.88 -22.39
C GLY A 119 7.76 -2.59 -23.30
N PHE A 120 7.89 -2.76 -24.62
CA PHE A 120 6.76 -2.78 -25.54
C PHE A 120 6.28 -4.22 -25.73
N VAL A 121 4.98 -4.41 -25.59
CA VAL A 121 4.33 -5.71 -25.78
C VAL A 121 3.32 -5.59 -26.91
N GLU A 122 3.44 -6.49 -27.88
CA GLU A 122 2.42 -6.69 -28.91
C GLU A 122 1.29 -7.53 -28.34
N ILE A 123 0.06 -7.04 -28.45
CA ILE A 123 -1.12 -7.68 -27.88
C ILE A 123 -2.19 -7.82 -28.97
N ASP A 124 -2.81 -8.99 -29.03
CA ASP A 124 -3.96 -9.26 -29.90
C ASP A 124 -5.16 -8.37 -29.51
N GLU A 125 -5.76 -7.69 -30.50
CA GLU A 125 -6.90 -6.79 -30.30
C GLU A 125 -8.12 -7.51 -29.68
N GLU A 126 -8.33 -8.80 -29.98
CA GLU A 126 -9.45 -9.56 -29.44
C GLU A 126 -9.31 -9.79 -27.92
N LEU A 127 -8.08 -9.87 -27.39
CA LEU A 127 -7.83 -10.07 -25.97
C LEU A 127 -8.06 -8.80 -25.12
N VAL A 128 -8.08 -7.63 -25.76
CA VAL A 128 -8.14 -6.32 -25.10
C VAL A 128 -9.39 -5.51 -25.41
N LYS A 129 -10.21 -5.95 -26.37
CA LYS A 129 -11.44 -5.28 -26.83
C LYS A 129 -12.40 -4.88 -25.71
N ASN A 130 -12.47 -5.66 -24.63
CA ASN A 130 -13.36 -5.41 -23.48
C ASN A 130 -12.61 -4.91 -22.23
N ARG A 131 -11.36 -4.46 -22.37
CA ARG A 131 -10.51 -4.01 -21.26
C ARG A 131 -10.22 -2.52 -21.39
N ALA A 132 -10.09 -1.86 -20.25
CA ALA A 132 -9.67 -0.45 -20.19
C ALA A 132 -8.15 -0.35 -20.42
N MET A 133 -7.73 -0.54 -21.67
CA MET A 133 -6.32 -0.42 -22.05
C MET A 133 -5.91 1.05 -22.23
N PRO A 134 -4.64 1.38 -21.94
CA PRO A 134 -4.08 2.70 -22.26
C PRO A 134 -4.02 2.93 -23.77
N LYS A 135 -3.63 4.15 -24.19
CA LYS A 135 -3.55 4.49 -25.61
C LYS A 135 -2.56 3.59 -26.34
N LYS A 136 -3.00 2.97 -27.43
CA LYS A 136 -2.15 2.13 -28.29
C LYS A 136 -1.06 2.96 -28.97
N ILE A 137 0.13 2.38 -29.05
CA ILE A 137 1.28 2.95 -29.76
C ILE A 137 1.36 2.25 -31.10
N THR A 138 1.35 3.03 -32.19
CA THR A 138 1.50 2.49 -33.54
C THR A 138 2.99 2.44 -33.88
N TRP A 139 3.52 1.24 -34.09
CA TRP A 139 4.87 1.05 -34.60
C TRP A 139 4.82 0.77 -36.10
N LYS A 140 5.42 1.67 -36.88
CA LYS A 140 5.58 1.51 -38.32
C LYS A 140 6.99 1.01 -38.60
N GLN A 141 7.11 -0.26 -39.00
CA GLN A 141 8.36 -0.78 -39.51
C GLN A 141 8.28 -0.74 -41.04
N ASP A 142 9.29 -0.18 -41.69
CA ASP A 142 9.30 0.08 -43.14
C ASP A 142 8.82 -1.15 -43.96
N GLY A 143 7.62 -1.03 -44.55
CA GLY A 143 7.03 -2.04 -45.44
C GLY A 143 6.21 -3.16 -44.77
N VAL A 144 6.00 -3.14 -43.46
CA VAL A 144 5.16 -4.11 -42.73
C VAL A 144 3.96 -3.38 -42.11
N GLU A 145 2.81 -4.05 -42.03
CA GLU A 145 1.57 -3.51 -41.44
C GLU A 145 1.81 -2.87 -40.06
N ASP A 146 1.05 -1.80 -39.78
CA ASP A 146 1.08 -1.07 -38.51
C ASP A 146 0.85 -2.04 -37.34
N ARG A 147 1.87 -2.25 -36.50
CA ARG A 147 1.72 -3.06 -35.28
C ARG A 147 1.27 -2.19 -34.11
N TYR A 148 0.34 -2.71 -33.32
CA TYR A 148 -0.09 -2.06 -32.08
C TYR A 148 0.67 -2.62 -30.90
N MET A 149 1.30 -1.71 -30.14
CA MET A 149 2.07 -2.06 -28.96
C MET A 149 1.59 -1.26 -27.76
N TYR A 150 1.72 -1.87 -26.59
CA TYR A 150 1.48 -1.24 -25.30
C TYR A 150 2.80 -1.15 -24.54
N GLY A 151 3.03 0.02 -23.93
CA GLY A 151 4.20 0.26 -23.08
C GLY A 151 3.95 -0.19 -21.65
N THR A 152 4.95 -0.83 -21.05
CA THR A 152 4.95 -1.18 -19.63
C THR A 152 5.51 -0.03 -18.79
N ALA A 153 4.90 0.25 -17.64
CA ALA A 153 5.35 1.32 -16.74
C ALA A 153 6.74 1.04 -16.14
N ILE A 154 7.09 -0.24 -15.94
CA ILE A 154 8.33 -0.67 -15.30
C ILE A 154 9.57 -0.14 -16.06
N VAL A 155 9.57 -0.22 -17.39
CA VAL A 155 10.72 0.28 -18.17
C VAL A 155 10.83 1.80 -18.08
N HIS A 156 9.72 2.54 -18.04
CA HIS A 156 9.74 3.98 -17.81
C HIS A 156 10.31 4.33 -16.43
N SER A 157 9.92 3.59 -15.38
CA SER A 157 10.46 3.77 -14.03
C SER A 157 11.97 3.53 -13.97
N ILE A 158 12.44 2.45 -14.59
CA ILE A 158 13.88 2.13 -14.70
C ILE A 158 14.62 3.22 -15.47
N HIS A 159 14.05 3.68 -16.59
CA HIS A 159 14.64 4.74 -17.42
C HIS A 159 14.81 6.05 -16.66
N CYS A 160 13.77 6.53 -16.00
CA CYS A 160 13.84 7.78 -15.23
C CYS A 160 14.84 7.66 -14.08
N LEU A 161 14.89 6.52 -13.38
CA LEU A 161 15.82 6.31 -12.27
C LEU A 161 17.29 6.35 -12.73
N TYR A 162 17.61 5.67 -13.82
CA TYR A 162 18.93 5.75 -14.43
C TYR A 162 19.28 7.17 -14.89
N SER A 163 18.35 7.85 -15.56
CA SER A 163 18.56 9.22 -16.04
C SER A 163 18.88 10.19 -14.90
N ILE A 164 18.24 10.05 -13.74
CA ILE A 164 18.58 10.85 -12.55
C ILE A 164 20.04 10.61 -12.14
N MET A 165 20.47 9.36 -12.04
CA MET A 165 21.86 9.03 -11.70
C MET A 165 22.85 9.61 -12.72
N ALA A 166 22.55 9.50 -14.01
CA ALA A 166 23.38 10.05 -15.08
C ALA A 166 23.49 11.58 -15.00
N GLU A 167 22.41 12.29 -14.67
CA GLU A 167 22.46 13.74 -14.46
C GLU A 167 23.25 14.12 -13.21
N TYR A 168 23.23 13.31 -12.15
CA TYR A 168 24.13 13.50 -11.01
C TYR A 168 25.60 13.32 -11.40
N ASP A 169 25.92 12.36 -12.28
CA ASP A 169 27.27 12.23 -12.85
C ASP A 169 27.69 13.48 -13.64
N ALA A 170 26.78 14.05 -14.47
CA ALA A 170 27.07 15.30 -15.17
C ALA A 170 27.46 16.42 -14.20
N LEU A 171 26.67 16.59 -13.13
CA LEU A 171 26.94 17.60 -12.10
C LEU A 171 28.29 17.38 -11.41
N ALA A 172 28.59 16.13 -11.03
CA ALA A 172 29.86 15.79 -10.37
C ALA A 172 31.08 16.03 -11.27
N LEU A 173 30.92 15.82 -12.57
CA LEU A 173 31.97 16.02 -13.58
C LEU A 173 32.05 17.47 -14.11
N GLY A 174 31.17 18.37 -13.65
CA GLY A 174 31.11 19.75 -14.14
C GLY A 174 30.60 19.89 -15.58
N LEU A 175 29.85 18.90 -16.07
CA LEU A 175 29.22 18.90 -17.39
C LEU A 175 27.86 19.59 -17.32
N LYS A 176 27.51 20.32 -18.38
CA LYS A 176 26.18 20.96 -18.52
C LYS A 176 25.07 19.93 -18.74
N SER A 177 25.40 18.80 -19.34
CA SER A 177 24.49 17.68 -19.65
C SER A 177 25.31 16.46 -20.03
N MET A 178 24.75 15.27 -19.84
CA MET A 178 25.42 14.04 -20.27
C MET A 178 25.45 13.88 -21.81
N PRO A 179 26.50 13.26 -22.37
CA PRO A 179 26.52 12.84 -23.76
C PRO A 179 25.34 11.93 -24.10
N ARG A 180 24.74 12.11 -25.28
CA ARG A 180 23.48 11.43 -25.67
C ARG A 180 23.58 9.91 -25.67
N ASP A 181 24.75 9.36 -26.01
CA ASP A 181 25.04 7.91 -25.99
C ASP A 181 24.92 7.31 -24.58
N THR A 182 25.08 8.12 -23.53
CA THR A 182 25.03 7.65 -22.14
C THR A 182 23.63 7.63 -21.53
N LEU A 183 22.64 8.33 -22.11
CA LEU A 183 21.28 8.41 -21.56
C LEU A 183 20.36 7.24 -21.96
N HIS A 184 20.68 6.55 -23.06
CA HIS A 184 19.81 5.52 -23.62
C HIS A 184 20.22 4.12 -23.17
N MET A 185 19.30 3.39 -22.55
CA MET A 185 19.47 1.99 -22.12
C MET A 185 18.85 1.04 -23.15
N VAL A 186 19.22 1.20 -24.42
CA VAL A 186 18.78 0.31 -25.49
C VAL A 186 19.67 -0.92 -25.48
N ARG A 187 19.05 -2.10 -25.50
CA ARG A 187 19.72 -3.37 -25.74
C ARG A 187 19.68 -3.64 -27.25
N GLU A 188 20.84 -3.78 -27.90
CA GLU A 188 20.96 -3.92 -29.36
C GLU A 188 20.59 -5.32 -29.91
N SER A 189 19.87 -6.16 -29.18
CA SER A 189 19.56 -7.53 -29.61
C SER A 189 18.09 -7.89 -29.39
N PHE A 190 17.42 -8.25 -30.48
CA PHE A 190 16.17 -9.04 -30.50
C PHE A 190 16.49 -10.53 -30.39
#